data_AF-W4RJH4-F1
#
_entry.id   AF-W4RJH4-F1
#
_cell.length_a   1.000
_cell.length_b   1.000
_cell.length_c   1.000
_cell.angle_alpha   90.00
_cell.angle_beta   90.00
_cell.angle_gamma   90.00
#
_symmetry.space_group_name_H-M   'P 1'
#
loop_
_entity.id
_entity.type
_entity.pdbx_description
1 polymer ?
#
loop_
_entity_poly.entity_id
_entity_poly.type
_entity_poly.pdbx_seq_one_letter_code
_entity_poly.pdbx_strand_id
1 'polypeptide(L)'
;MSGLSRVELELVRENVHVEVIHELLVKGCWIENHDNRCIVSQGQIEFSGGFHESYFKISMKPNELLIESDSPWELEVLAEELKEIAVKKAIILK
;
A
#
# COMPACT_ATOMS: atom_id res chain seq x y z
N MET A 1 -10.42 -10.02 -17.39
CA MET A 1 -10.82 -10.36 -16.01
C MET A 1 -9.97 -9.50 -15.10
N SER A 2 -10.48 -8.35 -14.64
CA SER A 2 -9.73 -7.41 -13.82
C SER A 2 -9.83 -7.85 -12.35
N GLY A 3 -9.02 -8.82 -11.96
CA GLY A 3 -8.90 -9.22 -10.57
C GLY A 3 -7.83 -8.37 -9.88
N LEU A 4 -8.22 -7.48 -8.97
CA LEU A 4 -7.25 -6.92 -8.04
C LEU A 4 -6.80 -8.03 -7.09
N SER A 5 -5.48 -8.18 -6.96
CA SER A 5 -4.87 -8.96 -5.89
C SER A 5 -4.80 -8.11 -4.63
N ARG A 6 -4.81 -8.78 -3.47
CA ARG A 6 -4.78 -8.08 -2.17
C ARG A 6 -3.85 -8.73 -1.17
N VAL A 7 -3.23 -7.90 -0.34
CA VAL A 7 -2.42 -8.30 0.82
C VAL A 7 -2.99 -7.63 2.06
N GLU A 8 -3.16 -8.41 3.11
CA GLU A 8 -3.53 -7.94 4.44
C GLU A 8 -2.26 -7.95 5.32
N LEU A 9 -1.95 -6.81 5.93
CA LEU A 9 -0.87 -6.63 6.89
C LEU A 9 -1.46 -6.29 8.26
N GLU A 10 -0.87 -6.81 9.32
CA GLU A 10 -1.20 -6.49 10.71
C GLU A 10 -0.25 -5.40 11.21
N LEU A 11 -0.78 -4.28 11.69
CA LEU A 11 0.03 -3.15 12.17
C LEU A 11 0.83 -3.54 13.42
N VAL A 12 2.13 -3.22 13.46
CA VAL A 12 2.97 -3.49 14.65
C VAL A 12 2.72 -2.50 15.79
N ARG A 13 1.99 -1.41 15.51
CA ARG A 13 1.65 -0.35 16.47
C ARG A 13 0.23 0.15 16.20
N GLU A 14 -0.52 0.44 17.25
CA GLU A 14 -1.93 0.87 17.15
C GLU A 14 -2.12 2.26 16.53
N ASN A 15 -1.07 3.10 16.51
CA ASN A 15 -1.13 4.51 16.07
C ASN A 15 -0.32 4.78 14.78
N VAL A 16 -0.39 3.88 13.80
CA VAL A 16 0.15 4.21 12.46
C VAL A 16 -0.82 5.17 11.78
N HIS A 17 -0.31 6.29 11.29
CA HIS A 17 -1.08 7.32 10.57
C HIS A 17 -0.83 7.23 9.06
N VAL A 18 -1.77 7.74 8.25
CA VAL A 18 -1.70 7.67 6.79
C VAL A 18 -0.46 8.42 6.25
N GLU A 19 -0.05 9.48 6.95
CA GLU A 19 1.13 10.28 6.65
C GLU A 19 2.42 9.46 6.73
N VAL A 20 2.53 8.55 7.71
CA VAL A 20 3.70 7.66 7.86
C VAL A 20 3.80 6.70 6.67
N ILE A 21 2.67 6.15 6.23
CA ILE A 21 2.63 5.28 5.04
C ILE A 21 3.04 6.08 3.81
N HIS A 22 2.48 7.28 3.62
CA HIS A 22 2.84 8.16 2.51
C HIS A 22 4.34 8.49 2.49
N GLU A 23 4.94 8.81 3.64
CA GLU A 23 6.39 9.04 3.74
C GLU A 23 7.22 7.83 3.32
N LEU A 24 6.80 6.62 3.70
CA LEU A 24 7.47 5.39 3.29
C LEU A 24 7.34 5.15 1.78
N LEU A 25 6.17 5.42 1.19
CA LEU A 25 5.97 5.33 -0.26
C LEU A 25 6.89 6.29 -1.03
N VAL A 26 7.01 7.54 -0.56
CA VAL A 26 7.93 8.53 -1.16
C VAL A 26 9.39 8.10 -1.00
N LYS A 27 9.80 7.62 0.18
CA LYS A 27 11.16 7.12 0.44
C LYS A 27 11.51 5.89 -0.41
N GLY A 28 10.56 4.99 -0.60
CA GLY A 28 10.68 3.80 -1.44
C GLY A 28 10.52 4.08 -2.94
N CYS A 29 10.39 5.35 -3.34
CA CYS A 29 10.22 5.79 -4.73
C CYS A 29 8.97 5.19 -5.42
N TRP A 30 7.93 4.83 -4.67
CA TRP A 30 6.65 4.36 -5.21
C TRP A 30 5.81 5.50 -5.79
N ILE A 31 5.94 6.69 -5.18
CA ILE A 31 5.29 7.93 -5.58
C ILE A 31 6.30 9.08 -5.47
N GLU A 32 6.09 10.13 -6.26
CA GLU A 32 6.86 11.37 -6.12
C GLU A 32 6.34 12.22 -4.95
N ASN A 33 7.20 13.08 -4.41
CA ASN A 33 6.76 14.09 -3.47
C ASN A 33 5.87 15.10 -4.22
N HIS A 34 4.61 15.22 -3.79
CA HIS A 34 3.54 15.96 -4.50
C HIS A 34 3.06 15.31 -5.82
N ASP A 35 3.07 13.98 -5.92
CA ASP A 35 2.46 13.28 -7.06
C ASP A 35 0.94 13.56 -7.12
N ASN A 36 0.49 14.23 -8.17
CA ASN A 36 -0.94 14.55 -8.38
C ASN A 36 -1.81 13.29 -8.63
N ARG A 37 -1.17 12.15 -8.93
CA ARG A 37 -1.83 10.85 -9.09
C ARG A 37 -1.99 10.13 -7.75
N CYS A 38 -1.35 10.61 -6.69
CA CYS A 38 -1.51 10.12 -5.33
C CYS A 38 -2.64 10.88 -4.63
N ILE A 39 -3.69 10.16 -4.25
CA ILE A 39 -4.83 10.69 -3.51
C ILE A 39 -4.76 10.13 -2.09
N VAL A 40 -4.60 11.02 -1.11
CA VAL A 40 -4.63 10.68 0.32
C VAL A 40 -5.95 11.18 0.91
N SER A 41 -6.78 10.27 1.42
CA SER A 41 -8.09 10.60 1.98
C SER A 41 -8.45 9.68 3.15
N GLN A 42 -8.78 10.25 4.31
CA GLN A 42 -9.38 9.57 5.48
C GLN A 42 -9.01 8.09 5.66
N GLY A 43 -7.73 7.80 5.92
CA GLY A 43 -7.24 6.44 6.16
C GLY A 43 -7.03 5.61 4.90
N GLN A 44 -6.94 6.26 3.74
CA GLN A 44 -6.71 5.61 2.46
C GLN A 44 -5.68 6.38 1.63
N ILE A 45 -4.86 5.64 0.88
CA ILE A 45 -3.97 6.15 -0.16
C ILE A 45 -4.27 5.40 -1.45
N GLU A 46 -4.55 6.13 -2.53
CA GLU A 46 -4.65 5.57 -3.88
C GLU A 46 -3.60 6.21 -4.77
N PHE A 47 -2.87 5.43 -5.56
CA PHE A 47 -1.90 5.96 -6.50
C PHE A 47 -1.67 5.01 -7.68
N SER A 48 -1.07 5.54 -8.74
CA SER A 48 -0.50 4.74 -9.83
C SER A 48 1.00 4.96 -9.86
N GLY A 49 1.77 3.87 -9.92
CA GLY A 49 3.23 3.92 -9.84
C GLY A 49 3.86 2.54 -9.94
N GLY A 50 5.04 2.36 -9.34
CA GLY A 50 5.81 1.12 -9.47
C GLY A 50 6.52 0.99 -10.82
N PHE A 51 6.99 -0.22 -11.15
CA PHE A 51 7.77 -0.48 -12.37
C PHE A 51 6.89 -0.56 -13.62
N HIS A 52 5.63 -0.96 -13.45
CA HIS A 52 4.69 -1.18 -14.57
C HIS A 52 3.54 -0.15 -14.62
N GLU A 53 3.65 0.96 -13.87
CA GLU A 53 2.57 1.95 -13.71
C GLU A 53 1.26 1.28 -13.22
N SER A 54 1.40 0.35 -12.28
CA SER A 54 0.30 -0.39 -11.67
C SER A 54 -0.52 0.50 -10.74
N TYR A 55 -1.78 0.13 -10.56
CA TYR A 55 -2.66 0.75 -9.59
C TYR A 55 -2.40 0.18 -8.20
N PHE A 56 -2.42 1.05 -7.19
CA PHE A 56 -2.36 0.68 -5.78
C PHE A 56 -3.43 1.39 -4.98
N LYS A 57 -4.01 0.65 -4.05
CA LYS A 57 -4.91 1.17 -3.03
C LYS A 57 -4.52 0.60 -1.67
N ILE A 58 -4.16 1.49 -0.75
CA ILE A 58 -3.87 1.15 0.63
C ILE A 58 -5.02 1.68 1.48
N SER A 59 -5.69 0.80 2.20
CA SER A 59 -6.78 1.13 3.13
C SER A 59 -6.38 0.76 4.55
N MET A 60 -6.46 1.72 5.45
CA MET A 60 -6.24 1.52 6.87
C MET A 60 -7.52 1.04 7.54
N LYS A 61 -7.39 -0.01 8.33
CA LYS A 61 -8.43 -0.58 9.19
C LYS A 61 -7.90 -0.59 10.63
N PRO A 62 -8.77 -0.81 11.63
CA PRO A 62 -8.31 -1.03 13.00
C PRO A 62 -7.26 -2.15 13.05
N ASN A 63 -6.03 -1.80 13.43
CA ASN A 63 -4.86 -2.70 13.54
C ASN A 63 -4.44 -3.41 12.24
N GLU A 64 -4.93 -2.99 11.07
CA GLU A 64 -4.66 -3.67 9.80
C GLU A 64 -4.44 -2.67 8.65
N LEU A 65 -3.61 -3.07 7.69
CA LEU A 65 -3.50 -2.43 6.38
C LEU A 65 -3.96 -3.42 5.32
N LEU A 66 -4.84 -2.97 4.44
CA LEU A 66 -5.22 -3.69 3.24
C LEU A 66 -4.58 -3.00 2.04
N ILE A 67 -3.79 -3.73 1.28
CA ILE A 67 -3.19 -3.25 0.04
C ILE A 67 -3.82 -4.01 -1.12
N GLU A 68 -4.29 -3.29 -2.13
CA GLU A 68 -4.87 -3.84 -3.35
C GLU A 68 -4.08 -3.32 -4.56
N SER A 69 -3.87 -4.20 -5.55
CA SER A 69 -3.21 -3.83 -6.80
C SER A 69 -3.64 -4.73 -7.95
N ASP A 70 -3.56 -4.22 -9.17
CA ASP A 70 -3.69 -5.00 -10.41
C ASP A 70 -2.39 -5.74 -10.78
N SER A 71 -1.30 -5.53 -10.04
CA SER A 71 -0.03 -6.24 -10.18
C SER A 71 0.29 -7.09 -8.94
N PRO A 72 0.05 -8.43 -8.98
CA PRO A 72 0.37 -9.34 -7.88
C PRO A 72 1.83 -9.27 -7.42
N TRP A 73 2.76 -9.10 -8.36
CA TRP A 73 4.19 -9.08 -8.06
C TRP A 73 4.58 -7.79 -7.34
N GLU A 74 4.16 -6.63 -7.85
CA GLU A 74 4.49 -5.35 -7.20
C GLU A 74 3.77 -5.17 -5.87
N LEU A 75 2.58 -5.76 -5.72
CA LEU A 75 1.88 -5.85 -4.45
C LEU A 75 2.71 -6.52 -3.36
N GLU A 76 3.41 -7.61 -3.70
CA GLU A 76 4.32 -8.28 -2.76
C GLU A 76 5.53 -7.43 -2.41
N VAL A 77 6.12 -6.74 -3.40
CA VAL A 77 7.26 -5.85 -3.17
C VAL A 77 6.85 -4.68 -2.26
N LEU A 78 5.69 -4.06 -2.51
CA LEU A 78 5.18 -2.98 -1.69
C LEU A 78 4.84 -3.44 -0.26
N ALA A 79 4.28 -4.65 -0.11
CA ALA A 79 4.01 -5.23 1.20
C ALA A 79 5.31 -5.43 2.02
N GLU A 80 6.39 -5.82 1.35
CA GLU A 80 7.71 -5.97 1.99
C GLU A 80 8.33 -4.63 2.37
N GLU A 81 8.11 -3.57 1.58
CA GLU A 81 8.54 -2.20 1.91
C GLU A 81 7.89 -1.68 3.19
N LEU A 82 6.61 -2.02 3.41
CA LEU A 82 5.85 -1.60 4.58
C LEU A 82 6.07 -2.48 5.82
N LYS A 83 7.04 -3.41 5.79
CA LYS A 83 7.32 -4.33 6.92
C LYS A 83 7.76 -3.63 8.20
N GLU A 84 8.26 -2.40 8.09
CA GLU A 84 8.68 -1.60 9.26
C GLU A 84 7.49 -1.21 10.14
N ILE A 85 6.29 -1.12 9.55
CA ILE A 85 5.07 -0.66 10.22
C ILE A 85 3.98 -1.72 10.30
N ALA A 86 4.11 -2.84 9.57
CA ALA A 86 3.13 -3.92 9.57
C ALA A 86 3.75 -5.29 9.23
N VAL A 87 3.13 -6.37 9.65
CA VAL A 87 3.57 -7.75 9.36
C VAL A 87 2.58 -8.41 8.41
N LYS A 88 3.08 -9.13 7.39
CA LYS A 88 2.23 -9.84 6.43
C LYS A 88 1.37 -10.90 7.12
N LYS A 89 0.04 -10.77 6.97
CA LYS A 89 -0.96 -11.67 7.55
C LYS A 89 -1.54 -12.63 6.52
N ALA A 90 -1.98 -12.12 5.38
CA ALA A 90 -2.57 -12.93 4.32
C ALA A 90 -2.31 -12.33 2.93
N ILE A 91 -2.26 -13.19 1.91
CA ILE A 91 -2.21 -12.79 0.49
C ILE A 91 -3.26 -13.53 -0.30
N ILE A 92 -4.00 -12.81 -1.12
CA ILE A 92 -5.06 -13.35 -1.98
C ILE A 92 -4.80 -12.83 -3.39
N LEU A 93 -4.35 -13.75 -4.24
CA LEU A 93 -4.03 -13.48 -5.64
C LEU A 93 -5.26 -13.83 -6.50
N LYS A 94 -5.56 -12.99 -7.50
CA LYS A 94 -6.64 -13.21 -8.46
C LYS A 94 -6.12 -13.31 -9.88
#